data_AF-A0A7K4S3A4-F1
#
_entry.id   AF-A0A7K4S3A4-F1
#
_cell.length_a   1.000
_cell.length_b   1.000
_cell.length_c   1.000
_cell.angle_alpha   90.00
_cell.angle_beta   90.00
_cell.angle_gamma   90.00
#
_symmetry.space_group_name_H-M   'P 1'
#
loop_
_entity.id
_entity.type
_entity.pdbx_description
1 polymer ?
#
loop_
_entity_poly.entity_id
_entity_poly.type
_entity_poly.pdbx_seq_one_letter_code
_entity_poly.pdbx_strand_id
1 'polypeptide(L)'
;GLIFYDTKVTVMNRVLNATVQRTADHAAPEITLDPLEIVGGEIRSSENSYFCQAARQLACVPSSQLCVKLASGGDPTYAFNIRFTGEEVHGTSGSFRHFLWQVCKELQSSSLSLLLLCPSSAVNKNKGKYILTPSPITYAEEQLFHFFGQLLGIAIRADVPLPLDLLPSFWKTLVGEPLDPDFTYLTMTGEEVELCPRGRHIPVAWENKDVYAAAIQSLRMRELQTPECMTAVRAGLGSIIPLQLLTTLTPLEMELRTCGLPYINLEFLKAHTMYQVGLMETDQHIEFFWSALELFTQEELCKFIKFACNQ
;
A
#
# COMPACT_ATOMS: atom_id res chain seq x y z
N GLY A 1 -22.74 2.16 -7.50
CA GLY A 1 -23.79 1.24 -7.03
C GLY A 1 -23.99 1.41 -5.54
N LEU A 2 -25.22 1.28 -5.04
CA LEU A 2 -25.67 1.52 -3.65
C LEU A 2 -25.17 0.52 -2.59
N ILE A 3 -24.13 -0.28 -2.87
CA ILE A 3 -23.62 -1.28 -1.92
C ILE A 3 -22.58 -0.60 -1.03
N PHE A 4 -22.87 -0.50 0.27
CA PHE A 4 -21.97 0.06 1.27
C PHE A 4 -20.68 -0.76 1.37
N TYR A 5 -19.58 -0.06 1.65
CA TYR A 5 -18.25 -0.66 1.78
C TYR A 5 -18.22 -1.84 2.75
N ASP A 6 -18.85 -1.73 3.93
CA ASP A 6 -18.88 -2.79 4.93
C ASP A 6 -19.54 -4.09 4.42
N THR A 7 -20.55 -3.96 3.56
CA THR A 7 -21.19 -5.11 2.92
C THR A 7 -20.24 -5.79 1.94
N LYS A 8 -19.49 -5.01 1.16
CA LYS A 8 -18.48 -5.53 0.24
C LYS A 8 -17.35 -6.22 0.99
N VAL A 9 -16.84 -5.61 2.06
CA VAL A 9 -15.82 -6.20 2.94
C VAL A 9 -16.31 -7.52 3.53
N THR A 10 -17.56 -7.59 3.99
CA THR A 10 -18.15 -8.82 4.51
C THR A 10 -18.17 -9.94 3.46
N VAL A 11 -18.56 -9.63 2.23
CA VAL A 11 -18.55 -10.59 1.11
C VAL A 11 -17.12 -11.01 0.77
N MET A 12 -16.19 -10.06 0.67
CA MET A 12 -14.78 -10.30 0.41
C MET A 12 -14.17 -11.24 1.44
N ASN A 13 -14.40 -10.98 2.73
CA ASN A 13 -13.91 -11.80 3.84
C ASN A 13 -14.44 -13.24 3.78
N ARG A 14 -15.69 -13.44 3.35
CA ARG A 14 -16.25 -14.79 3.12
C ARG A 14 -15.53 -15.51 1.98
N VAL A 15 -15.27 -14.83 0.86
CA VAL A 15 -14.55 -15.41 -0.28
C VAL A 15 -13.11 -15.74 0.08
N LEU A 16 -12.42 -14.83 0.79
CA LEU A 16 -11.04 -15.06 1.25
C LEU A 16 -10.96 -16.27 2.20
N ASN A 17 -11.92 -16.41 3.11
CA ASN A 17 -12.04 -17.57 3.99
C ASN A 17 -12.40 -18.86 3.24
N ALA A 18 -13.22 -18.79 2.19
CA ALA A 18 -13.54 -19.96 1.36
C ALA A 18 -12.38 -20.40 0.46
N THR A 19 -11.41 -19.51 0.21
CA THR A 19 -10.23 -19.76 -0.63
C THR A 19 -8.96 -19.94 0.19
N VAL A 20 -9.08 -20.27 1.48
CA VAL A 20 -7.95 -20.70 2.32
C VAL A 20 -7.39 -21.99 1.77
N GLN A 21 -6.07 -22.08 1.69
CA GLN A 21 -5.38 -23.28 1.21
C GLN A 21 -4.42 -23.86 2.25
N ARG A 22 -3.89 -23.05 3.18
CA ARG A 22 -3.08 -23.57 4.29
C ARG A 22 -3.98 -24.17 5.37
N THR A 23 -3.89 -25.47 5.57
CA THR A 23 -4.57 -26.18 6.67
C THR A 23 -3.76 -26.09 7.98
N ALA A 24 -4.40 -26.42 9.11
CA ALA A 24 -3.75 -26.41 10.43
C ALA A 24 -2.56 -27.38 10.54
N ASP A 25 -2.51 -28.41 9.70
CA ASP A 25 -1.45 -29.43 9.70
C ASP A 25 -0.14 -28.91 9.07
N HIS A 26 -0.20 -27.81 8.33
CA HIS A 26 0.96 -27.20 7.70
C HIS A 26 1.48 -26.05 8.58
N ALA A 27 2.69 -26.24 9.11
CA ALA A 27 3.40 -25.17 9.80
C ALA A 27 3.51 -23.92 8.91
N ALA A 28 3.40 -22.75 9.53
CA ALA A 28 3.63 -21.51 8.79
C ALA A 28 5.10 -21.48 8.34
N PRO A 29 5.38 -21.08 7.07
CA PRO A 29 6.74 -20.82 6.63
C PRO A 29 7.42 -19.85 7.59
N GLU A 30 8.72 -20.00 7.81
CA GLU A 30 9.50 -19.07 8.62
C GLU A 30 10.56 -18.43 7.73
N ILE A 31 10.67 -17.11 7.79
CA ILE A 31 11.74 -16.35 7.15
C ILE A 31 12.69 -15.80 8.20
N THR A 32 13.97 -15.78 7.87
CA THR A 32 15.03 -15.23 8.71
C THR A 32 15.55 -13.94 8.10
N LEU A 33 15.51 -12.84 8.83
CA LEU A 33 15.98 -11.53 8.39
C LEU A 33 17.25 -11.18 9.14
N ASP A 34 18.29 -10.80 8.40
CA ASP A 34 19.58 -10.38 8.96
C ASP A 34 19.72 -8.85 8.84
N PRO A 35 19.68 -8.09 9.96
CA PRO A 35 19.96 -6.67 9.95
C PRO A 35 21.39 -6.33 9.48
N LEU A 36 22.35 -7.24 9.64
CA LEU A 36 23.76 -7.02 9.30
C LEU A 36 23.99 -7.05 7.79
N GLU A 37 23.17 -7.76 7.00
CA GLU A 37 23.23 -7.69 5.53
C GLU A 37 22.98 -6.25 5.03
N ILE A 38 22.14 -5.48 5.74
CA ILE A 38 21.83 -4.08 5.41
C ILE A 38 23.01 -3.15 5.75
N VAL A 39 23.71 -3.40 6.86
CA VAL A 39 24.74 -2.51 7.40
C VAL A 39 26.16 -2.85 6.93
N GLY A 40 26.45 -4.13 6.72
CA GLY A 40 27.79 -4.68 6.53
C GLY A 40 28.24 -4.94 5.09
N GLY A 41 27.39 -4.66 4.09
CA GLY A 41 27.79 -4.81 2.69
C GLY A 41 28.82 -3.76 2.27
N GLU A 42 29.95 -4.18 1.70
CA GLU A 42 30.97 -3.29 1.10
C GLU A 42 30.39 -2.39 -0.01
N ILE A 43 29.23 -2.76 -0.53
CA ILE A 43 28.38 -1.98 -1.44
C ILE A 43 26.97 -1.98 -0.84
N ARG A 44 26.35 -0.79 -0.67
CA ARG A 44 24.92 -0.65 -0.34
C ARG A 44 24.08 -1.14 -1.53
N SER A 45 23.92 -2.45 -1.68
CA SER A 45 23.07 -3.07 -2.70
C SER A 45 21.62 -3.11 -2.20
N SER A 46 20.67 -2.75 -3.06
CA SER A 46 19.23 -2.88 -2.81
C SER A 46 18.79 -4.32 -2.49
N GLU A 47 19.61 -5.29 -2.88
CA GLU A 47 19.42 -6.74 -2.71
C GLU A 47 19.47 -7.21 -1.24
N ASN A 48 20.02 -6.39 -0.35
CA ASN A 48 20.18 -6.71 1.07
C ASN A 48 19.04 -6.20 1.95
N SER A 49 18.10 -5.45 1.38
CA SER A 49 16.90 -4.95 2.09
C SER A 49 16.07 -6.10 2.67
N TYR A 50 15.29 -5.84 3.73
CA TYR A 50 14.37 -6.86 4.27
C TYR A 50 13.34 -7.31 3.23
N PHE A 51 12.91 -6.40 2.36
CA PHE A 51 12.05 -6.75 1.23
C PHE A 51 12.70 -7.81 0.32
N CYS A 52 13.94 -7.59 -0.10
CA CYS A 52 14.65 -8.53 -0.98
C CYS A 52 15.02 -9.83 -0.27
N GLN A 53 15.40 -9.79 1.01
CA GLN A 53 15.63 -10.99 1.83
C GLN A 53 14.38 -11.85 1.94
N ALA A 54 13.22 -11.24 2.20
CA ALA A 54 11.93 -11.92 2.26
C ALA A 54 11.51 -12.45 0.89
N ALA A 55 11.67 -11.67 -0.18
CA ALA A 55 11.37 -12.08 -1.55
C ALA A 55 12.14 -13.34 -1.94
N ARG A 56 13.45 -13.39 -1.65
CA ARG A 56 14.31 -14.56 -1.92
C ARG A 56 13.84 -15.81 -1.19
N GLN A 57 13.47 -15.68 0.09
CA GLN A 57 13.05 -16.83 0.90
C GLN A 57 11.64 -17.33 0.54
N LEU A 58 10.72 -16.40 0.26
CA LEU A 58 9.33 -16.74 -0.07
C LEU A 58 9.15 -17.16 -1.53
N ALA A 59 10.12 -16.89 -2.42
CA ALA A 59 10.08 -17.38 -3.81
C ALA A 59 10.00 -18.92 -3.91
N CYS A 60 10.56 -19.63 -2.92
CA CYS A 60 10.51 -21.10 -2.85
C CYS A 60 9.25 -21.63 -2.15
N VAL A 61 8.42 -20.75 -1.58
CA VAL A 61 7.21 -21.12 -0.83
C VAL A 61 6.00 -21.06 -1.76
N PRO A 62 5.25 -22.16 -1.94
CA PRO A 62 4.02 -22.14 -2.72
C PRO A 62 3.02 -21.12 -2.16
N SER A 63 2.42 -20.28 -3.00
CA SER A 63 1.43 -19.27 -2.56
C SER A 63 0.26 -19.87 -1.79
N SER A 64 -0.06 -21.14 -2.00
CA SER A 64 -1.07 -21.88 -1.24
C SER A 64 -0.79 -21.92 0.28
N GLN A 65 0.48 -21.93 0.68
CA GLN A 65 0.86 -21.88 2.10
C GLN A 65 0.69 -20.47 2.70
N LEU A 66 0.62 -19.44 1.87
CA LEU A 66 0.41 -18.05 2.30
C LEU A 66 -1.08 -17.67 2.33
N CYS A 67 -1.94 -18.47 1.68
CA CYS A 67 -3.39 -18.34 1.68
C CYS A 67 -4.01 -18.83 3.00
N VAL A 68 -3.93 -17.98 4.03
CA VAL A 68 -4.45 -18.21 5.39
C VAL A 68 -5.88 -17.71 5.60
N LYS A 69 -6.52 -18.20 6.67
CA LYS A 69 -7.84 -17.76 7.11
C LYS A 69 -7.75 -16.36 7.74
N LEU A 70 -8.80 -15.55 7.56
CA LEU A 70 -8.92 -14.31 8.32
C LEU A 70 -9.06 -14.63 9.81
N ALA A 71 -8.47 -13.78 10.64
CA ALA A 71 -8.60 -13.91 12.09
C ALA A 71 -10.07 -13.90 12.50
N SER A 72 -10.44 -14.82 13.39
CA SER A 72 -11.79 -14.93 13.96
C SER A 72 -11.71 -14.50 15.44
N GLY A 73 -11.34 -13.24 15.67
CA GLY A 73 -11.04 -12.66 16.99
C GLY A 73 -9.53 -12.61 17.30
N GLY A 74 -9.09 -11.57 18.01
CA GLY A 74 -7.70 -11.38 18.44
C GLY A 74 -6.74 -10.98 17.31
N ASP A 75 -5.47 -11.40 17.45
CA ASP A 75 -4.38 -11.09 16.50
C ASP A 75 -4.62 -11.66 15.08
N PRO A 76 -4.12 -10.98 14.04
CA PRO A 76 -4.13 -11.49 12.66
C PRO A 76 -3.52 -12.89 12.54
N THR A 77 -4.08 -13.71 11.65
CA THR A 77 -3.41 -14.95 11.22
C THR A 77 -2.36 -14.59 10.17
N TYR A 78 -1.09 -14.65 10.55
CA TYR A 78 0.01 -14.32 9.65
C TYR A 78 0.29 -15.44 8.64
N ALA A 79 0.68 -15.04 7.42
CA ALA A 79 1.01 -15.98 6.34
C ALA A 79 2.30 -16.75 6.61
N PHE A 80 3.25 -16.14 7.32
CA PHE A 80 4.56 -16.70 7.67
C PHE A 80 5.07 -16.08 8.98
N ASN A 81 6.03 -16.74 9.61
CA ASN A 81 6.73 -16.29 10.82
C ASN A 81 8.02 -15.56 10.47
N ILE A 82 8.44 -14.66 11.35
CA ILE A 82 9.63 -13.83 11.15
C ILE A 82 10.59 -14.02 12.31
N ARG A 83 11.82 -14.39 11.97
CA ARG A 83 12.96 -14.51 12.88
C ARG A 83 13.99 -13.45 12.51
N PHE A 84 14.38 -12.61 13.46
CA PHE A 84 15.52 -11.70 13.29
C PHE A 84 16.80 -12.37 13.77
N THR A 85 17.85 -12.31 12.95
CA THR A 85 19.12 -12.97 13.25
C THR A 85 19.80 -12.29 14.42
N GLY A 86 20.18 -13.07 15.45
CA GLY A 86 20.80 -12.53 16.67
C GLY A 86 19.84 -11.88 17.68
N GLU A 87 18.53 -11.93 17.43
CA GLU A 87 17.51 -11.41 18.35
C GLU A 87 16.59 -12.53 18.84
N GLU A 88 16.35 -12.59 20.15
CA GLU A 88 15.28 -13.42 20.71
C GLU A 88 13.98 -12.61 20.73
N VAL A 89 13.07 -12.92 19.83
CA VAL A 89 11.76 -12.26 19.77
C VAL A 89 10.69 -13.17 20.37
N HIS A 90 10.00 -12.67 21.39
CA HIS A 90 8.85 -13.36 21.96
C HIS A 90 7.55 -12.93 21.25
N GLY A 91 6.89 -13.90 20.62
CA GLY A 91 5.63 -13.69 19.90
C GLY A 91 5.79 -13.36 18.42
N THR A 92 4.78 -13.71 17.63
CA THR A 92 4.79 -13.58 16.15
C THR A 92 4.24 -12.24 15.66
N SER A 93 3.34 -11.62 16.43
CA SER A 93 2.66 -10.35 16.05
C SER A 93 3.64 -9.18 15.97
N GLY A 94 4.51 -9.02 16.98
CA GLY A 94 5.47 -7.91 17.02
C GLY A 94 6.51 -7.97 15.90
N SER A 95 7.12 -9.15 15.66
CA SER A 95 8.11 -9.31 14.59
C SER A 95 7.49 -9.10 13.20
N PHE A 96 6.27 -9.59 12.99
CA PHE A 96 5.56 -9.39 11.72
C PHE A 96 5.22 -7.92 11.45
N ARG A 97 4.71 -7.20 12.45
CA ARG A 97 4.45 -5.75 12.33
C ARG A 97 5.72 -4.96 12.06
N HIS A 98 6.80 -5.27 12.77
CA HIS A 98 8.10 -4.61 12.58
C HIS A 98 8.62 -4.81 11.15
N PHE A 99 8.57 -6.05 10.65
CA PHE A 99 8.93 -6.36 9.27
C PHE A 99 8.10 -5.57 8.25
N LEU A 100 6.76 -5.58 8.36
CA LEU A 100 5.92 -4.87 7.41
C LEU A 100 6.19 -3.37 7.43
N TRP A 101 6.38 -2.78 8.62
CA TRP A 101 6.73 -1.37 8.75
C TRP A 101 8.05 -1.06 8.03
N GLN A 102 9.08 -1.88 8.25
CA GLN A 102 10.38 -1.67 7.62
C GLN A 102 10.30 -1.87 6.10
N VAL A 103 9.58 -2.89 5.63
CA VAL A 103 9.36 -3.13 4.19
C VAL A 103 8.61 -1.98 3.53
N CYS A 104 7.54 -1.46 4.14
CA CYS A 104 6.83 -0.30 3.60
C CYS A 104 7.71 0.95 3.55
N LYS A 105 8.62 1.11 4.51
CA LYS A 105 9.61 2.18 4.52
C LYS A 105 10.67 2.00 3.43
N GLU A 106 11.16 0.78 3.22
CA GLU A 106 12.12 0.44 2.15
C GLU A 106 11.50 0.63 0.76
N LEU A 107 10.25 0.20 0.56
CA LEU A 107 9.52 0.37 -0.71
C LEU A 107 9.34 1.86 -1.07
N GLN A 108 9.22 2.72 -0.06
CA GLN A 108 9.03 4.17 -0.21
C GLN A 108 10.33 4.96 0.00
N SER A 109 11.49 4.30 -0.02
CA SER A 109 12.79 4.95 0.04
C SER A 109 13.52 4.84 -1.31
N SER A 110 14.66 5.52 -1.43
CA SER A 110 15.56 5.35 -2.57
C SER A 110 16.35 4.03 -2.54
N SER A 111 16.13 3.17 -1.53
CA SER A 111 16.81 1.88 -1.40
C SER A 111 16.28 0.81 -2.34
N LEU A 112 15.01 0.90 -2.76
CA LEU A 112 14.39 0.01 -3.72
C LEU A 112 13.94 0.80 -4.95
N SER A 113 14.28 0.34 -6.14
CA SER A 113 13.88 0.96 -7.41
C SER A 113 12.49 0.51 -7.89
N LEU A 114 11.58 0.12 -6.98
CA LEU A 114 10.23 -0.35 -7.34
C LEU A 114 9.19 0.75 -7.35
N LEU A 115 9.31 1.71 -6.44
CA LEU A 115 8.45 2.87 -6.35
C LEU A 115 9.29 4.14 -6.48
N LEU A 116 8.76 5.10 -7.23
CA LEU A 116 9.35 6.43 -7.34
C LEU A 116 8.44 7.43 -6.64
N LEU A 117 9.04 8.37 -5.93
CA LEU A 117 8.31 9.54 -5.45
C LEU A 117 7.75 10.27 -6.67
N CYS A 118 6.44 10.55 -6.66
CA CYS A 118 5.80 11.24 -7.76
C CYS A 118 6.52 12.58 -8.01
N PRO A 119 6.99 12.88 -9.24
CA PRO A 119 7.72 14.13 -9.51
C PRO A 119 6.88 15.38 -9.25
N SER A 120 5.55 15.27 -9.37
CA SER A 120 4.61 16.33 -8.97
C SER A 120 4.40 16.44 -7.45
N SER A 121 5.17 15.72 -6.62
CA SER A 121 5.07 15.74 -5.15
C SER A 121 5.30 17.13 -4.54
N ALA A 122 5.91 18.06 -5.29
CA ALA A 122 6.09 19.45 -4.87
C ALA A 122 4.80 20.31 -4.97
N VAL A 123 3.73 19.84 -5.63
CA VAL A 123 2.54 20.65 -5.92
C VAL A 123 1.24 19.87 -5.71
N ASN A 124 0.34 20.43 -4.87
CA ASN A 124 -1.09 20.05 -4.76
C ASN A 124 -1.37 18.67 -4.10
N LYS A 125 -2.51 18.04 -4.43
CA LYS A 125 -3.07 16.78 -3.86
C LYS A 125 -2.16 15.54 -3.95
N ASN A 126 -1.05 15.59 -4.69
CA ASN A 126 -0.16 14.44 -4.92
C ASN A 126 1.13 14.47 -4.07
N LYS A 127 1.21 15.39 -3.10
CA LYS A 127 2.37 15.52 -2.22
C LYS A 127 2.64 14.24 -1.45
N GLY A 128 3.90 13.78 -1.50
CA GLY A 128 4.33 12.57 -0.81
C GLY A 128 3.84 11.25 -1.42
N LYS A 129 3.14 11.28 -2.55
CA LYS A 129 2.62 10.07 -3.20
C LYS A 129 3.67 9.41 -4.10
N TYR A 130 3.58 8.08 -4.21
CA TYR A 130 4.49 7.24 -4.97
C TYR A 130 3.79 6.59 -6.17
N ILE A 131 4.58 6.31 -7.20
CA ILE A 131 4.19 5.66 -8.46
C ILE A 131 5.07 4.43 -8.68
N LEU A 132 4.62 3.46 -9.49
CA LEU A 132 5.48 2.36 -9.91
C LEU A 132 6.63 2.90 -10.78
N THR A 133 7.80 2.28 -10.68
CA THR A 133 8.90 2.57 -11.58
C THR A 133 8.50 2.30 -13.04
N PRO A 134 8.75 3.26 -13.96
CA PRO A 134 8.50 3.10 -15.39
C PRO A 134 9.24 1.90 -16.00
N SER A 135 8.63 1.25 -16.99
CA SER A 135 9.24 0.18 -17.79
C SER A 135 10.25 0.75 -18.80
N PRO A 136 11.23 -0.04 -19.30
CA PRO A 136 11.37 -1.49 -19.17
C PRO A 136 11.91 -1.92 -17.80
N ILE A 137 11.44 -3.09 -17.35
CA ILE A 137 11.94 -3.74 -16.12
C ILE A 137 12.77 -4.97 -16.47
N THR A 138 13.75 -5.27 -15.63
CA THR A 138 14.51 -6.51 -15.67
C THR A 138 13.67 -7.68 -15.13
N TYR A 139 14.08 -8.92 -15.44
CA TYR A 139 13.45 -10.11 -14.86
C TYR A 139 13.50 -10.11 -13.32
N ALA A 140 14.60 -9.64 -12.73
CA ALA A 140 14.72 -9.52 -11.29
C ALA A 140 13.70 -8.53 -10.70
N GLU A 141 13.54 -7.36 -11.32
CA GLU A 141 12.52 -6.37 -10.93
C GLU A 141 11.09 -6.91 -11.12
N GLU A 142 10.84 -7.67 -12.19
CA GLU A 142 9.55 -8.36 -12.40
C GLU A 142 9.24 -9.32 -11.24
N GLN A 143 10.21 -10.12 -10.78
CA GLN A 143 10.02 -10.99 -9.61
C GLN A 143 9.77 -10.19 -8.32
N LEU A 144 10.41 -9.03 -8.16
CA LEU A 144 10.17 -8.15 -7.03
C LEU A 144 8.79 -7.48 -7.10
N PHE A 145 8.30 -7.08 -8.28
CA PHE A 145 6.93 -6.59 -8.46
C PHE A 145 5.89 -7.69 -8.23
N HIS A 146 6.17 -8.92 -8.66
CA HIS A 146 5.36 -10.08 -8.31
C HIS A 146 5.30 -10.26 -6.79
N PHE A 147 6.44 -10.25 -6.10
CA PHE A 147 6.47 -10.35 -4.65
C PHE A 147 5.76 -9.16 -3.97
N PHE A 148 5.88 -7.94 -4.49
CA PHE A 148 5.14 -6.78 -4.00
C PHE A 148 3.63 -7.02 -4.09
N GLY A 149 3.13 -7.50 -5.22
CA GLY A 149 1.73 -7.89 -5.39
C GLY A 149 1.29 -8.99 -4.42
N GLN A 150 2.15 -9.99 -4.21
CA GLN A 150 1.91 -11.07 -3.25
C GLN A 150 1.81 -10.52 -1.82
N LEU A 151 2.66 -9.58 -1.44
CA LEU A 151 2.62 -8.89 -0.14
C LEU A 151 1.33 -8.08 0.04
N LEU A 152 0.87 -7.36 -0.99
CA LEU A 152 -0.45 -6.69 -0.97
C LEU A 152 -1.58 -7.71 -0.70
N GLY A 153 -1.52 -8.87 -1.37
CA GLY A 153 -2.50 -9.94 -1.16
C GLY A 153 -2.46 -10.53 0.24
N ILE A 154 -1.27 -10.74 0.80
CA ILE A 154 -1.08 -11.22 2.17
C ILE A 154 -1.65 -10.21 3.17
N ALA A 155 -1.37 -8.92 2.99
CA ALA A 155 -1.90 -7.84 3.83
C ALA A 155 -3.44 -7.80 3.82
N ILE A 156 -4.04 -7.81 2.62
CA ILE A 156 -5.50 -7.81 2.45
C ILE A 156 -6.14 -9.05 3.07
N ARG A 157 -5.51 -10.21 2.94
CA ARG A 157 -6.01 -11.49 3.47
C ARG A 157 -5.83 -11.60 4.99
N ALA A 158 -4.75 -11.06 5.53
CA ALA A 158 -4.49 -11.02 6.97
C ALA A 158 -5.23 -9.87 7.68
N ASP A 159 -5.82 -8.94 6.91
CA ASP A 159 -6.41 -7.71 7.42
C ASP A 159 -5.40 -6.83 8.17
N VAL A 160 -4.18 -6.75 7.61
CA VAL A 160 -3.08 -5.97 8.17
C VAL A 160 -2.77 -4.81 7.23
N PRO A 161 -2.95 -3.54 7.65
CA PRO A 161 -2.73 -2.40 6.77
C PRO A 161 -1.25 -2.22 6.44
N LEU A 162 -0.97 -1.89 5.18
CA LEU A 162 0.35 -1.48 4.69
C LEU A 162 0.35 0.05 4.52
N PRO A 163 1.12 0.82 5.31
CA PRO A 163 1.15 2.28 5.19
C PRO A 163 1.91 2.71 3.92
N LEU A 164 1.27 2.55 2.76
CA LEU A 164 1.79 2.88 1.44
C LEU A 164 1.05 4.11 0.89
N ASP A 165 1.80 5.15 0.57
CA ASP A 165 1.31 6.38 -0.01
C ASP A 165 1.29 6.33 -1.54
N LEU A 166 0.54 5.40 -2.12
CA LEU A 166 0.46 5.23 -3.57
C LEU A 166 -0.47 6.27 -4.21
N LEU A 167 -0.15 6.72 -5.42
CA LEU A 167 -0.97 7.64 -6.20
C LEU A 167 -2.31 6.96 -6.58
N PRO A 168 -3.45 7.68 -6.65
CA PRO A 168 -4.75 7.08 -7.00
C PRO A 168 -4.77 6.30 -8.33
N SER A 169 -3.88 6.65 -9.28
CA SER A 169 -3.73 5.92 -10.54
C SER A 169 -3.27 4.47 -10.35
N PHE A 170 -2.49 4.17 -9.30
CA PHE A 170 -2.09 2.81 -8.97
C PHE A 170 -3.33 1.95 -8.68
N TRP A 171 -4.19 2.41 -7.77
CA TRP A 171 -5.40 1.68 -7.37
C TRP A 171 -6.39 1.53 -8.53
N LYS A 172 -6.56 2.57 -9.35
CA LYS A 172 -7.38 2.51 -10.58
C LYS A 172 -6.89 1.41 -11.53
N THR A 173 -5.60 1.40 -11.81
CA THR A 173 -5.01 0.40 -12.71
C THR A 173 -5.07 -1.01 -12.09
N LEU A 174 -4.97 -1.12 -10.76
CA LEU A 174 -5.09 -2.39 -10.04
C LEU A 174 -6.53 -2.96 -10.08
N VAL A 175 -7.56 -2.13 -10.01
CA VAL A 175 -8.96 -2.59 -10.17
C VAL A 175 -9.41 -2.68 -11.63
N GLY A 176 -8.63 -2.13 -12.56
CA GLY A 176 -8.93 -2.11 -14.00
C GLY A 176 -9.83 -0.95 -14.43
N GLU A 177 -9.90 0.13 -13.64
CA GLU A 177 -10.62 1.35 -13.99
C GLU A 177 -9.74 2.29 -14.86
N PRO A 178 -10.33 3.02 -15.81
CA PRO A 178 -9.62 4.01 -16.60
C PRO A 178 -9.15 5.20 -15.75
N LEU A 179 -8.05 5.83 -16.15
CA LEU A 179 -7.53 7.04 -15.48
C LEU A 179 -8.31 8.29 -15.90
N ASP A 180 -8.67 9.14 -14.93
CA ASP A 180 -9.44 10.37 -15.17
C ASP A 180 -8.58 11.47 -15.82
N PRO A 181 -9.17 12.34 -16.65
CA PRO A 181 -8.47 13.48 -17.24
C PRO A 181 -8.33 14.63 -16.22
N ASP A 182 -7.14 14.81 -15.61
CA ASP A 182 -6.82 15.99 -14.81
C ASP A 182 -5.59 16.77 -15.34
N PHE A 183 -5.65 18.11 -15.25
CA PHE A 183 -4.80 19.08 -15.95
C PHE A 183 -3.54 19.52 -15.17
N THR A 184 -2.34 19.18 -15.67
CA THR A 184 -1.03 19.88 -15.52
C THR A 184 0.09 18.95 -16.03
N TYR A 185 1.18 19.41 -16.68
CA TYR A 185 2.31 18.47 -16.86
C TYR A 185 3.72 19.02 -17.12
N LEU A 186 4.64 18.35 -16.42
CA LEU A 186 6.05 18.07 -16.68
C LEU A 186 6.16 16.54 -16.63
N THR A 187 6.84 15.92 -17.60
CA THR A 187 7.62 14.68 -17.41
C THR A 187 7.56 13.95 -16.06
N MET A 188 7.10 12.70 -15.97
CA MET A 188 7.40 11.79 -14.86
C MET A 188 8.91 11.51 -14.76
N THR A 189 9.66 11.78 -15.82
CA THR A 189 11.13 11.76 -15.86
C THR A 189 11.75 13.15 -15.94
N GLY A 190 10.92 14.21 -15.90
CA GLY A 190 11.34 15.61 -16.07
C GLY A 190 11.70 15.99 -17.52
N GLU A 191 11.43 15.12 -18.48
CA GLU A 191 11.71 15.35 -19.91
C GLU A 191 10.61 16.17 -20.59
N GLU A 192 10.91 16.73 -21.77
CA GLU A 192 9.96 17.47 -22.60
C GLU A 192 9.61 16.65 -23.84
N VAL A 193 8.37 16.16 -23.92
CA VAL A 193 7.86 15.35 -25.04
C VAL A 193 6.83 16.12 -25.85
N GLU A 194 6.89 15.96 -27.18
CA GLU A 194 5.86 16.47 -28.08
C GLU A 194 4.58 15.64 -27.96
N LEU A 195 3.45 16.30 -27.64
CA LEU A 195 2.14 15.66 -27.51
C LEU A 195 1.52 15.25 -28.85
N CYS A 196 1.99 15.85 -29.94
CA CYS A 196 1.62 15.55 -31.32
C CYS A 196 2.81 15.88 -32.25
N PRO A 197 2.86 15.35 -33.49
CA PRO A 197 3.95 15.65 -34.41
C PRO A 197 4.12 17.17 -34.64
N ARG A 198 5.33 17.69 -34.42
CA ARG A 198 5.66 19.14 -34.49
C ARG A 198 4.98 19.99 -33.41
N GLY A 199 4.60 19.37 -32.29
CA GLY A 199 3.91 20.02 -31.18
C GLY A 199 4.66 21.22 -30.60
N ARG A 200 6.00 21.24 -30.66
CA ARG A 200 6.82 22.39 -30.22
C ARG A 200 6.53 23.69 -30.96
N HIS A 201 5.94 23.61 -32.14
CA HIS A 201 5.63 24.77 -32.99
C HIS A 201 4.14 25.13 -32.99
N ILE A 202 3.32 24.45 -32.17
CA ILE A 202 1.88 24.67 -32.09
C ILE A 202 1.56 25.35 -30.75
N PRO A 203 1.24 26.66 -30.73
CA PRO A 203 0.83 27.31 -29.49
C PRO A 203 -0.51 26.75 -29.02
N VAL A 204 -0.65 26.55 -27.70
CA VAL A 204 -1.92 26.19 -27.09
C VAL A 204 -2.83 27.42 -27.10
N ALA A 205 -3.99 27.28 -27.72
CA ALA A 205 -5.02 28.30 -27.87
C ALA A 205 -6.37 27.74 -27.39
N TRP A 206 -7.36 28.60 -27.20
CA TRP A 206 -8.66 28.18 -26.67
C TRP A 206 -9.35 27.14 -27.55
N GLU A 207 -9.09 27.21 -28.86
CA GLU A 207 -9.68 26.35 -29.89
C GLU A 207 -9.07 24.94 -29.93
N ASN A 208 -7.82 24.77 -29.44
CA ASN A 208 -7.10 23.49 -29.46
C ASN A 208 -6.90 22.88 -28.06
N LYS A 209 -7.47 23.50 -27.02
CA LYS A 209 -7.35 23.09 -25.61
C LYS A 209 -7.77 21.64 -25.37
N ASP A 210 -8.82 21.16 -26.05
CA ASP A 210 -9.36 19.82 -25.84
C ASP A 210 -8.44 18.75 -26.45
N VAL A 211 -7.83 19.06 -27.59
CA VAL A 211 -6.83 18.19 -28.24
C VAL A 211 -5.55 18.14 -27.40
N TYR A 212 -5.09 19.29 -26.91
CA TYR A 212 -3.97 19.37 -25.99
C TYR A 212 -4.22 18.58 -24.70
N ALA A 213 -5.41 18.73 -24.10
CA ALA A 213 -5.82 18.02 -22.90
C ALA A 213 -5.86 16.49 -23.12
N ALA A 214 -6.46 16.05 -24.22
CA ALA A 214 -6.54 14.63 -24.57
C ALA A 214 -5.15 14.02 -24.85
N ALA A 215 -4.24 14.79 -25.45
CA ALA A 215 -2.88 14.33 -25.74
C ALA A 215 -2.04 14.23 -24.45
N ILE A 216 -2.16 15.19 -23.53
CA ILE A 216 -1.58 15.10 -22.18
C ILE A 216 -2.12 13.89 -21.42
N GLN A 217 -3.43 13.66 -21.48
CA GLN A 217 -4.07 12.51 -20.86
C GLN A 217 -3.51 11.19 -21.42
N SER A 218 -3.42 11.08 -22.74
CA SER A 218 -2.91 9.88 -23.42
C SER A 218 -1.45 9.63 -23.09
N LEU A 219 -0.63 10.68 -23.03
CA LEU A 219 0.77 10.58 -22.62
C LEU A 219 0.89 10.12 -21.17
N ARG A 220 0.15 10.75 -20.25
CA ARG A 220 0.10 10.34 -18.83
C ARG A 220 -0.37 8.92 -18.66
N MET A 221 -1.41 8.49 -19.39
CA MET A 221 -1.87 7.11 -19.34
C MET A 221 -0.77 6.17 -19.79
N ARG A 222 -0.02 6.51 -20.85
CA ARG A 222 1.10 5.69 -21.33
C ARG A 222 2.30 5.67 -20.36
N GLU A 223 2.58 6.77 -19.66
CA GLU A 223 3.70 6.85 -18.71
C GLU A 223 3.36 6.23 -17.34
N LEU A 224 2.10 6.32 -16.92
CA LEU A 224 1.59 5.71 -15.67
C LEU A 224 1.21 4.24 -15.87
N GLN A 225 0.83 3.83 -17.08
CA GLN A 225 0.68 2.43 -17.41
C GLN A 225 2.07 1.85 -17.64
N THR A 226 2.56 1.16 -16.62
CA THR A 226 3.63 0.18 -16.75
C THR A 226 2.98 -1.19 -16.86
N PRO A 227 2.51 -1.60 -18.06
CA PRO A 227 1.72 -2.81 -18.20
C PRO A 227 2.48 -4.02 -17.69
N GLU A 228 3.81 -4.07 -17.87
CA GLU A 228 4.66 -5.14 -17.34
C GLU A 228 4.69 -5.12 -15.80
N CYS A 229 5.01 -3.98 -15.19
CA CYS A 229 5.09 -3.87 -13.72
C CYS A 229 3.73 -4.18 -13.07
N MET A 230 2.65 -3.58 -13.58
CA MET A 230 1.31 -3.80 -13.04
C MET A 230 0.82 -5.23 -13.31
N THR A 231 1.19 -5.85 -14.44
CA THR A 231 0.87 -7.27 -14.69
C THR A 231 1.57 -8.16 -13.66
N ALA A 232 2.84 -7.90 -13.35
CA ALA A 232 3.57 -8.63 -12.31
C ALA A 232 2.93 -8.44 -10.93
N VAL A 233 2.58 -7.20 -10.54
CA VAL A 233 1.86 -6.91 -9.29
C VAL A 233 0.51 -7.65 -9.24
N ARG A 234 -0.27 -7.62 -10.33
CA ARG A 234 -1.55 -8.34 -10.42
C ARG A 234 -1.37 -9.85 -10.35
N ALA A 235 -0.33 -10.40 -10.96
CA ALA A 235 -0.02 -11.83 -10.91
C ALA A 235 0.31 -12.27 -9.48
N GLY A 236 1.17 -11.51 -8.80
CA GLY A 236 1.50 -11.74 -7.39
C GLY A 236 0.28 -11.66 -6.47
N LEU A 237 -0.52 -10.61 -6.63
CA LEU A 237 -1.76 -10.41 -5.89
C LEU A 237 -2.75 -11.56 -6.13
N GLY A 238 -2.91 -11.94 -7.40
CA GLY A 238 -3.78 -13.04 -7.84
C GLY A 238 -3.35 -14.41 -7.33
N SER A 239 -2.09 -14.56 -6.92
CA SER A 239 -1.60 -15.80 -6.29
C SER A 239 -2.10 -15.99 -4.86
N ILE A 240 -2.59 -14.92 -4.20
CA ILE A 240 -3.04 -14.93 -2.79
C ILE A 240 -4.55 -14.69 -2.66
N ILE A 241 -5.12 -13.84 -3.51
CA ILE A 241 -6.55 -13.49 -3.49
C ILE A 241 -7.17 -13.66 -4.89
N PRO A 242 -8.43 -14.12 -4.99
CA PRO A 242 -9.11 -14.18 -6.29
C PRO A 242 -9.26 -12.79 -6.93
N LEU A 243 -8.71 -12.60 -8.13
CA LEU A 243 -8.72 -11.30 -8.83
C LEU A 243 -10.12 -10.77 -9.12
N GLN A 244 -11.13 -11.64 -9.17
CA GLN A 244 -12.53 -11.25 -9.35
C GLN A 244 -13.02 -10.33 -8.21
N LEU A 245 -12.43 -10.43 -7.02
CA LEU A 245 -12.75 -9.53 -5.89
C LEU A 245 -12.40 -8.07 -6.19
N LEU A 246 -11.38 -7.82 -7.01
CA LEU A 246 -10.96 -6.46 -7.37
C LEU A 246 -12.05 -5.72 -8.15
N THR A 247 -12.90 -6.45 -8.88
CA THR A 247 -14.01 -5.86 -9.65
C THR A 247 -15.17 -5.38 -8.78
N THR A 248 -15.19 -5.74 -7.49
CA THR A 248 -16.25 -5.37 -6.56
C THR A 248 -15.95 -4.08 -5.78
N LEU A 249 -14.67 -3.68 -5.76
CA LEU A 249 -14.17 -2.51 -5.02
C LEU A 249 -13.88 -1.37 -5.98
N THR A 250 -14.20 -0.14 -5.56
CA THR A 250 -13.68 1.06 -6.22
C THR A 250 -12.18 1.22 -5.89
N PRO A 251 -11.44 2.05 -6.64
CA PRO A 251 -10.03 2.33 -6.35
C PRO A 251 -9.80 2.81 -4.92
N LEU A 252 -10.67 3.69 -4.41
CA LEU A 252 -10.61 4.19 -3.04
C LEU A 252 -10.88 3.09 -2.01
N GLU A 253 -11.86 2.22 -2.26
CA GLU A 253 -12.15 1.10 -1.38
C GLU A 253 -10.99 0.08 -1.36
N MET A 254 -10.28 -0.09 -2.48
CA MET A 254 -9.09 -0.93 -2.55
C MET A 254 -7.91 -0.34 -1.77
N GLU A 255 -7.70 0.98 -1.87
CA GLU A 255 -6.73 1.71 -1.04
C GLU A 255 -7.07 1.55 0.45
N LEU A 256 -8.32 1.79 0.84
CA LEU A 256 -8.79 1.64 2.22
C LEU A 256 -8.62 0.20 2.74
N ARG A 257 -8.89 -0.81 1.91
CA ARG A 257 -8.73 -2.22 2.27
C ARG A 257 -7.26 -2.60 2.48
N THR A 258 -6.35 -1.96 1.76
CA THR A 258 -4.93 -2.32 1.74
C THR A 258 -4.10 -1.48 2.73
N CYS A 259 -4.36 -0.18 2.79
CA CYS A 259 -3.58 0.79 3.57
C CYS A 259 -4.27 1.23 4.86
N GLY A 260 -5.56 0.93 5.02
CA GLY A 260 -6.36 1.45 6.12
C GLY A 260 -6.82 2.90 5.88
N LEU A 261 -7.46 3.48 6.88
CA LEU A 261 -7.95 4.85 6.81
C LEU A 261 -6.79 5.84 6.87
N PRO A 262 -6.68 6.79 5.91
CA PRO A 262 -5.57 7.75 5.87
C PRO A 262 -5.74 8.93 6.83
N TYR A 263 -6.88 9.04 7.51
CA TYR A 263 -7.15 10.10 8.48
C TYR A 263 -8.00 9.60 9.65
N ILE A 264 -7.84 10.24 10.79
CA ILE A 264 -8.63 10.04 12.00
C ILE A 264 -9.75 11.05 12.02
N ASN A 265 -10.98 10.56 12.07
CA ASN A 265 -12.16 11.37 12.31
C ASN A 265 -12.34 11.54 13.82
N LEU A 266 -12.05 12.75 14.32
CA LEU A 266 -12.16 13.07 15.75
C LEU A 266 -13.60 13.02 16.26
N GLU A 267 -14.59 13.41 15.45
CA GLU A 267 -16.01 13.32 15.85
C GLU A 267 -16.41 11.85 16.04
N PHE A 268 -15.98 10.98 15.13
CA PHE A 268 -16.19 9.54 15.24
C PHE A 268 -15.50 8.97 16.47
N LEU A 269 -14.23 9.34 16.71
CA LEU A 269 -13.46 8.89 17.87
C LEU A 269 -14.14 9.33 19.18
N LYS A 270 -14.56 10.59 19.27
CA LYS A 270 -15.25 11.15 20.43
C LYS A 270 -16.58 10.45 20.70
N ALA A 271 -17.40 10.24 19.66
CA ALA A 271 -18.68 9.55 19.77
C ALA A 271 -18.57 8.08 20.23
N HIS A 272 -17.41 7.45 20.07
CA HIS A 272 -17.16 6.05 20.45
C HIS A 272 -16.17 5.90 21.61
N THR A 273 -15.82 7.00 22.29
CA THR A 273 -14.95 6.95 23.48
C THR A 273 -15.80 6.72 24.72
N MET A 274 -15.47 5.67 25.49
CA MET A 274 -16.11 5.40 26.78
C MET A 274 -15.25 5.92 27.93
N TYR A 275 -15.85 6.70 28.82
CA TYR A 275 -15.19 7.19 30.03
C TYR A 275 -15.32 6.18 31.17
N GLN A 276 -14.26 6.07 31.98
CA GLN A 276 -14.31 5.23 33.18
C GLN A 276 -15.29 5.81 34.21
N VAL A 277 -15.75 4.97 35.14
CA VAL A 277 -16.72 5.36 36.18
C VAL A 277 -16.21 6.58 36.96
N GLY A 278 -17.05 7.62 37.06
CA GLY A 278 -16.73 8.86 37.76
C GLY A 278 -16.19 9.98 36.88
N LEU A 279 -16.02 9.74 35.57
CA LEU A 279 -15.66 10.75 34.57
C LEU A 279 -16.87 11.09 33.69
N MET A 280 -17.03 12.37 33.37
CA MET A 280 -18.07 12.88 32.47
C MET A 280 -17.47 13.61 31.28
N GLU A 281 -18.17 13.61 30.14
CA GLU A 281 -17.77 14.37 28.94
C GLU A 281 -17.63 15.87 29.20
N THR A 282 -18.39 16.39 30.17
CA THR A 282 -18.40 17.79 30.60
C THR A 282 -17.26 18.13 31.57
N ASP A 283 -16.44 17.17 31.97
CA ASP A 283 -15.33 17.46 32.88
C ASP A 283 -14.27 18.31 32.16
N GLN A 284 -13.79 19.35 32.82
CA GLN A 284 -12.88 20.33 32.23
C GLN A 284 -11.61 19.70 31.62
N HIS A 285 -11.09 18.65 32.24
CA HIS A 285 -9.91 17.95 31.73
C HIS A 285 -10.21 17.10 30.48
N ILE A 286 -11.45 16.61 30.32
CA ILE A 286 -11.91 15.92 29.09
C ILE A 286 -12.11 16.94 27.97
N GLU A 287 -12.69 18.10 28.26
CA GLU A 287 -12.80 19.20 27.28
C GLU A 287 -11.43 19.68 26.80
N PHE A 288 -10.47 19.85 27.71
CA PHE A 288 -9.08 20.19 27.34
C PHE A 288 -8.39 19.08 26.54
N PHE A 289 -8.64 17.82 26.86
CA PHE A 289 -8.11 16.69 26.10
C PHE A 289 -8.60 16.72 24.64
N TRP A 290 -9.91 16.87 24.40
CA TRP A 290 -10.46 16.95 23.04
C TRP A 290 -10.01 18.22 22.31
N SER A 291 -9.97 19.35 23.01
CA SER A 291 -9.46 20.61 22.45
C SER A 291 -7.99 20.49 22.01
N ALA A 292 -7.17 19.75 22.76
CA ALA A 292 -5.78 19.48 22.39
C ALA A 292 -5.68 18.58 21.16
N LEU A 293 -6.52 17.53 21.06
CA LEU A 293 -6.55 16.67 19.88
C LEU A 293 -7.04 17.40 18.63
N GLU A 294 -7.98 18.34 18.75
CA GLU A 294 -8.44 19.18 17.63
C GLU A 294 -7.33 20.08 17.05
N LEU A 295 -6.29 20.38 17.84
CA LEU A 295 -5.10 21.14 17.40
C LEU A 295 -4.04 20.26 16.72
N PHE A 296 -4.13 18.93 16.84
CA PHE A 296 -3.14 18.04 16.26
C PHE A 296 -3.30 17.95 14.74
N THR A 297 -2.17 17.88 14.04
CA THR A 297 -2.12 17.44 12.66
C THR A 297 -2.56 15.97 12.55
N GLN A 298 -2.97 15.53 11.36
CA GLN A 298 -3.32 14.12 11.15
C GLN A 298 -2.16 13.16 11.47
N GLU A 299 -0.91 13.58 11.26
CA GLU A 299 0.25 12.79 11.64
C GLU A 299 0.37 12.63 13.17
N GLU A 300 0.12 13.69 13.92
CA GLU A 300 0.11 13.68 15.39
C GLU A 300 -1.07 12.87 15.95
N LEU A 301 -2.25 12.98 15.34
CA LEU A 301 -3.40 12.14 15.68
C LEU A 301 -3.11 10.65 15.46
N CYS A 302 -2.45 10.30 14.34
CA CYS A 302 -2.02 8.93 14.07
C CYS A 302 -1.04 8.42 15.13
N LYS A 303 -0.08 9.26 15.56
CA LYS A 303 0.83 8.93 16.67
C LYS A 303 0.08 8.75 17.98
N PHE A 304 -0.92 9.59 18.26
CA PHE A 304 -1.76 9.49 19.44
C PHE A 304 -2.55 8.16 19.46
N ILE A 305 -3.21 7.77 18.37
CA ILE A 305 -3.94 6.51 18.30
C ILE A 305 -3.02 5.30 18.47
N LYS A 306 -1.83 5.31 17.84
CA LYS A 306 -0.82 4.27 18.04
C LYS A 306 -0.42 4.13 19.51
N PHE A 307 -0.18 5.27 20.16
CA PHE A 307 0.14 5.31 21.59
C PHE A 307 -1.03 4.79 22.46
N ALA A 308 -2.26 5.24 22.21
CA ALA A 308 -3.42 4.89 23.02
C ALA A 308 -3.88 3.43 22.82
N CYS A 309 -3.71 2.89 21.61
CA CYS A 309 -4.18 1.55 21.24
C CYS A 309 -3.07 0.47 21.28
N ASN A 310 -1.84 0.81 21.69
CA ASN A 310 -0.67 -0.08 21.63
C ASN A 310 -0.49 -0.71 20.23
N GLN A 311 -0.65 0.09 19.17
CA GLN A 311 -0.57 -0.36 17.77
C GLN A 311 0.71 0.06 17.06
#